data_AF-A0AAE0I7Q8-F1
#
_entry.id   AF-A0AAE0I7Q8-F1
#
_cell.length_a   1.000
_cell.length_b   1.000
_cell.length_c   1.000
_cell.angle_alpha   90.00
_cell.angle_beta   90.00
_cell.angle_gamma   90.00
#
_symmetry.space_group_name_H-M   'P 1'
#
loop_
_entity.id
_entity.type
_entity.pdbx_description
1 polymer ?
#
loop_
_entity_poly.entity_id
_entity_poly.type
_entity_poly.pdbx_seq_one_letter_code
_entity_poly.pdbx_strand_id
1 'polypeptide(L)'
;MATSTTAAAAASSVAALAAQMSKTACGGKPFRELHGVVVSAGLMQRTVKVRVGGQKWNSFLQKHFDAPKTYLVHDPADSLRTGDVVSITPGFRTSKTKRHVVKSIIAPAGVPVEERPAVPSETERWERKAAKKLAKEERKTLRDHAQKTADALEHAERLARKAHREILLRKRILGGGAAVAGEE
;
A
#
# COMPACT_ATOMS: atom_id res chain seq x y z
N MET A 1 -14.12 49.57 3.19
CA MET A 1 -13.28 48.90 4.21
C MET A 1 -14.01 47.62 4.64
N ALA A 2 -13.31 46.47 4.62
CA ALA A 2 -13.73 45.13 5.07
C ALA A 2 -14.36 44.15 4.03
N THR A 3 -13.51 43.55 3.17
CA THR A 3 -13.81 42.28 2.46
C THR A 3 -12.54 41.45 2.23
N SER A 4 -11.94 40.85 3.26
CA SER A 4 -10.82 39.90 3.07
C SER A 4 -10.63 38.79 4.11
N THR A 5 -11.51 38.67 5.12
CA THR A 5 -11.25 37.74 6.25
C THR A 5 -11.72 36.30 6.02
N THR A 6 -12.49 36.00 4.98
CA THR A 6 -13.08 34.66 4.77
C THR A 6 -12.15 33.65 4.08
N ALA A 7 -11.12 34.09 3.35
CA ALA A 7 -10.19 33.18 2.67
C ALA A 7 -9.19 32.50 3.63
N ALA A 8 -8.76 33.18 4.68
CA ALA A 8 -7.80 32.63 5.66
C ALA A 8 -8.41 31.54 6.56
N ALA A 9 -9.72 31.61 6.83
CA ALA A 9 -10.43 30.61 7.62
C ALA A 9 -10.61 29.28 6.86
N ALA A 10 -10.80 29.33 5.54
CA ALA A 10 -10.90 28.15 4.68
C ALA A 10 -9.56 27.42 4.51
N ALA A 11 -8.43 28.14 4.44
CA ALA A 11 -7.11 27.50 4.40
C ALA A 11 -6.77 26.75 5.71
N SER A 12 -7.21 27.31 6.85
CA SER A 12 -6.98 26.70 8.16
C SER A 12 -7.82 25.44 8.39
N SER A 13 -9.04 25.37 7.84
CA SER A 13 -9.91 24.20 7.96
C SER A 13 -9.47 23.03 7.07
N VAL A 14 -8.93 23.29 5.88
CA VAL A 14 -8.38 22.27 4.98
C VAL A 14 -7.10 21.65 5.56
N ALA A 15 -6.24 22.47 6.19
CA ALA A 15 -5.05 21.98 6.90
C ALA A 15 -5.40 21.11 8.12
N ALA A 16 -6.45 21.47 8.87
CA ALA A 16 -6.93 20.69 10.00
C ALA A 16 -7.51 19.33 9.58
N LEU A 17 -8.27 19.28 8.48
CA LEU A 17 -8.84 18.05 7.93
C LEU A 17 -7.75 17.10 7.39
N ALA A 18 -6.72 17.64 6.73
CA ALA A 18 -5.55 16.86 6.30
C ALA A 18 -4.77 16.28 7.49
N ALA A 19 -4.62 17.04 8.58
CA ALA A 19 -4.02 16.55 9.81
C ALA A 19 -4.87 15.45 10.47
N GLN A 20 -6.20 15.55 10.41
CA GLN A 20 -7.12 14.57 10.97
C GLN A 20 -7.14 13.26 10.16
N MET A 21 -7.04 13.35 8.83
CA MET A 21 -6.87 12.22 7.91
C MET A 21 -5.50 11.53 8.09
N SER A 22 -4.44 12.29 8.38
CA SER A 22 -3.13 11.72 8.69
C SER A 22 -3.16 10.86 9.95
N LYS A 23 -3.98 11.25 10.94
CA LYS A 23 -4.16 10.57 12.23
C LYS A 23 -4.96 9.27 12.11
N THR A 24 -5.93 9.21 11.20
CA THR A 24 -6.73 8.01 10.95
C THR A 24 -6.03 7.04 10.00
N ALA A 25 -5.27 7.53 9.01
CA ALA A 25 -4.52 6.69 8.08
C ALA A 25 -3.32 5.96 8.73
N CYS A 26 -2.71 6.55 9.75
CA CYS A 26 -1.57 5.94 10.45
C CYS A 26 -1.98 4.99 11.60
N GLY A 27 -3.27 4.90 11.95
CA GLY A 27 -3.88 3.87 12.80
C GLY A 27 -3.27 3.62 14.19
N GLY A 28 -2.26 4.39 14.58
CA GLY A 28 -1.39 4.13 15.71
C GLY A 28 -0.50 5.34 16.00
N LYS A 29 0.07 5.38 17.19
CA LYS A 29 0.97 6.44 17.63
C LYS A 29 2.10 6.62 16.60
N PRO A 30 2.47 7.86 16.24
CA PRO A 30 3.56 8.09 15.30
C PRO A 30 4.82 7.39 15.82
N PHE A 31 5.50 6.67 14.93
CA PHE A 31 6.74 6.02 15.29
C PHE A 31 7.80 7.05 15.68
N ARG A 32 8.72 6.68 16.57
CA ARG A 32 9.84 7.56 16.96
C ARG A 32 10.65 7.99 15.74
N GLU A 33 11.08 9.24 15.75
CA GLU A 33 12.02 9.76 14.75
C GLU A 33 13.44 9.36 15.11
N LEU A 34 14.24 9.02 14.10
CA LEU A 34 15.65 8.72 14.24
C LEU A 34 16.43 9.67 13.34
N HIS A 35 17.42 10.33 13.91
CA HIS A 35 18.33 11.17 13.14
C HIS A 35 19.56 10.37 12.75
N GLY A 36 19.98 10.52 11.50
CA GLY A 36 21.13 9.80 10.99
C GLY A 36 21.77 10.51 9.81
N VAL A 37 22.95 10.02 9.45
CA VAL A 37 23.74 10.55 8.33
C VAL A 37 23.70 9.55 7.18
N VAL A 38 23.50 10.05 5.97
CA VAL A 38 23.55 9.25 4.74
C VAL A 38 25.00 8.86 4.46
N VAL A 39 25.29 7.56 4.48
CA VAL A 39 26.62 7.00 4.20
C VAL A 39 26.82 6.76 2.72
N SER A 40 25.78 6.26 2.03
CA SER A 40 25.82 6.07 0.59
C SER A 40 24.46 6.32 -0.05
N ALA A 41 24.47 7.13 -1.10
CA ALA A 41 23.36 7.43 -1.98
C ALA A 41 23.73 7.11 -3.45
N GLY A 42 22.74 6.91 -4.32
CA GLY A 42 22.94 6.73 -5.77
C GLY A 42 23.34 5.32 -6.24
N LEU A 43 23.77 4.43 -5.35
CA LEU A 43 24.09 3.03 -5.69
C LEU A 43 22.84 2.18 -5.98
N MET A 44 21.70 2.56 -5.39
CA MET A 44 20.44 1.83 -5.48
C MET A 44 19.32 2.83 -5.74
N GLN A 45 18.38 2.49 -6.62
CA GLN A 45 17.21 3.33 -6.87
C GLN A 45 16.32 3.43 -5.61
N ARG A 46 15.84 4.63 -5.31
CA ARG A 46 14.87 4.96 -4.25
C ARG A 46 15.28 4.50 -2.85
N THR A 47 16.59 4.38 -2.63
CA THR A 47 17.15 3.74 -1.44
C THR A 47 18.49 4.34 -1.07
N VAL A 48 18.64 4.65 0.22
CA VAL A 48 19.91 5.11 0.79
C VAL A 48 20.32 4.26 1.99
N LYS A 49 21.62 4.22 2.26
CA LYS A 49 22.16 3.63 3.49
C LYS A 49 22.38 4.76 4.50
N VAL A 50 21.66 4.72 5.63
CA VAL A 50 21.72 5.73 6.69
C VAL A 50 22.33 5.10 7.94
N ARG A 51 23.28 5.81 8.56
CA ARG A 51 23.86 5.45 9.86
C ARG A 51 23.18 6.26 10.95
N VAL A 52 22.61 5.55 11.92
CA VAL A 52 21.91 6.10 13.08
C VAL A 52 22.74 5.85 14.33
N GLY A 53 22.77 6.84 15.21
CA GLY A 53 23.40 6.73 16.53
C GLY A 53 22.70 5.67 17.39
N GLY A 54 23.48 4.96 18.20
CA GLY A 54 22.96 3.99 19.15
C GLY A 54 23.98 3.81 20.26
N GLN A 55 23.52 3.45 21.46
CA GLN A 55 24.39 3.14 22.58
C GLN A 55 24.09 1.75 23.10
N LYS A 56 25.13 1.05 23.52
CA LYS A 56 25.05 -0.25 24.17
C LYS A 56 25.63 -0.14 25.57
N TRP A 57 24.84 -0.50 26.57
CA TRP A 57 25.31 -0.64 27.94
C TRP A 57 26.17 -1.91 28.07
N ASN A 58 27.34 -1.79 28.68
CA ASN A 58 28.14 -2.92 29.10
C ASN A 58 28.01 -3.10 30.62
N SER A 59 27.36 -4.17 31.06
CA SER A 59 27.11 -4.42 32.49
C SER A 59 28.37 -4.71 33.31
N PHE A 60 29.43 -5.23 32.69
CA PHE A 60 30.69 -5.52 33.38
C PHE A 60 31.47 -4.23 33.67
N LEU A 61 31.58 -3.35 32.67
CA LEU A 61 32.28 -2.06 32.80
C LEU A 61 31.38 -0.93 33.33
N GLN A 62 30.08 -1.18 33.48
CA GLN A 62 29.05 -0.20 33.86
C GLN A 62 29.14 1.12 33.06
N LYS A 63 29.36 1.00 31.75
CA LYS A 63 29.56 2.14 30.85
C LYS A 63 28.78 1.97 29.55
N HIS A 64 28.26 3.09 29.03
CA HIS A 64 27.68 3.15 27.68
C HIS A 64 28.78 3.29 26.62
N PHE A 65 28.69 2.46 25.59
CA PHE A 65 29.53 2.53 24.40
C PHE A 65 28.70 2.86 23.17
N ASP A 66 29.30 3.58 22.23
CA ASP A 66 28.67 3.90 20.96
C ASP A 66 28.58 2.65 20.09
N ALA A 67 27.36 2.34 19.64
CA ALA A 67 27.02 1.21 18.80
C ALA A 67 26.15 1.70 17.63
N PRO A 68 26.74 2.38 16.64
CA PRO A 68 25.99 2.91 15.50
C PRO A 68 25.40 1.77 14.66
N LYS A 69 24.17 1.96 14.19
CA LYS A 69 23.46 0.98 13.35
C LYS A 69 23.21 1.56 11.96
N THR A 70 23.32 0.72 10.94
CA THR A 70 23.02 1.13 9.56
C THR A 70 21.70 0.54 9.11
N TYR A 71 20.89 1.35 8.44
CA TYR A 71 19.60 0.96 7.89
C TYR A 71 19.52 1.28 6.41
N LEU A 72 18.79 0.43 5.68
CA LEU A 72 18.35 0.74 4.33
C LEU A 72 17.03 1.50 4.42
N VAL A 73 17.03 2.73 3.95
CA VAL A 73 15.93 3.68 4.04
C VAL A 73 15.35 3.90 2.65
N HIS A 74 14.03 3.91 2.56
CA HIS A 74 13.33 4.22 1.33
C HIS A 74 13.24 5.74 1.12
N ASP A 75 13.75 6.20 -0.01
CA ASP A 75 13.59 7.57 -0.52
C ASP A 75 12.69 7.52 -1.76
N PRO A 76 11.44 8.04 -1.71
CA PRO A 76 10.53 7.99 -2.84
C PRO A 76 10.97 8.81 -4.06
N ALA A 77 11.76 9.88 -3.84
CA ALA A 77 12.05 10.91 -4.83
C ALA A 77 13.53 10.96 -5.26
N ASP A 78 14.39 10.12 -4.67
CA ASP A 78 15.85 10.11 -4.91
C ASP A 78 16.51 11.49 -4.70
N SER A 79 16.05 12.19 -3.65
CA SER A 79 16.47 13.55 -3.30
C SER A 79 17.76 13.60 -2.48
N LEU A 80 18.12 12.49 -1.84
CA LEU A 80 19.25 12.45 -0.92
C LEU A 80 20.60 12.27 -1.63
N ARG A 81 21.64 12.84 -1.02
CA ARG A 81 23.05 12.74 -1.40
C ARG A 81 23.87 12.23 -0.22
N THR A 82 25.08 11.75 -0.51
CA THR A 82 26.00 11.25 0.52
C THR A 82 26.40 12.41 1.45
N GLY A 83 26.33 12.19 2.76
CA GLY A 83 26.66 13.20 3.78
C GLY A 83 25.46 13.99 4.31
N ASP A 84 24.27 13.85 3.72
CA ASP A 84 23.07 14.53 4.25
C ASP A 84 22.71 14.03 5.65
N VAL A 85 22.23 14.94 6.49
CA VAL A 85 21.62 14.61 7.79
C VAL A 85 20.11 14.54 7.61
N VAL A 86 19.51 13.42 7.98
CA VAL A 86 18.10 13.10 7.69
C VAL A 86 17.34 12.67 8.94
N SER A 87 16.06 13.02 9.01
CA SER A 87 15.10 12.39 9.92
C SER A 87 14.44 11.21 9.23
N ILE A 88 14.53 10.03 9.84
CA ILE A 88 13.92 8.80 9.34
C ILE A 88 12.87 8.29 10.33
N THR A 89 11.83 7.68 9.80
CA THR A 89 10.75 7.09 10.58
C THR A 89 10.68 5.58 10.29
N PRO A 90 10.66 4.72 11.32
CA PRO A 90 10.42 3.29 11.12
C PRO A 90 8.93 3.02 10.86
N GLY A 91 8.60 1.78 10.51
CA GLY A 91 7.20 1.34 10.34
C GLY A 91 6.71 1.36 8.89
N PHE A 92 7.42 2.04 7.99
CA PHE A 92 7.13 1.98 6.56
C PHE A 92 7.88 0.84 5.88
N ARG A 93 7.24 -0.34 5.85
CA ARG A 93 7.80 -1.50 5.13
C ARG A 93 7.59 -1.33 3.61
N THR A 94 8.69 -1.32 2.88
CA THR A 94 8.72 -1.27 1.40
C THR A 94 9.33 -2.54 0.82
N SER A 95 10.27 -3.17 1.52
CA SER A 95 10.94 -4.41 1.10
C SER A 95 11.19 -5.33 2.31
N LYS A 96 11.94 -6.42 2.13
CA LYS A 96 12.34 -7.35 3.19
C LYS A 96 13.22 -6.66 4.24
N THR A 97 14.18 -5.87 3.78
CA THR A 97 15.18 -5.16 4.61
C THR A 97 14.82 -3.68 4.86
N LYS A 98 14.11 -3.04 3.92
CA LYS A 98 13.74 -1.62 3.98
C LYS A 98 12.48 -1.43 4.84
N ARG A 99 12.71 -0.99 6.08
CA ARG A 99 11.67 -0.76 7.12
C ARG A 99 11.56 0.70 7.56
N HIS A 100 12.44 1.55 7.04
CA HIS A 100 12.52 2.96 7.35
C HIS A 100 12.25 3.78 6.09
N VAL A 101 11.71 4.97 6.28
CA VAL A 101 11.44 5.94 5.23
C VAL A 101 11.95 7.31 5.67
N VAL A 102 12.37 8.11 4.70
CA VAL A 102 12.80 9.50 4.93
C VAL A 102 11.56 10.35 5.28
N LYS A 103 11.65 11.13 6.35
CA LYS A 103 10.61 12.09 6.75
C LYS A 103 10.97 13.51 6.29
N SER A 104 12.19 13.96 6.63
CA SER A 104 12.69 15.28 6.26
C SER A 104 14.22 15.29 6.15
N ILE A 105 14.73 16.21 5.33
CA ILE A 105 16.15 16.54 5.24
C ILE A 105 16.40 17.61 6.31
N ILE A 106 17.32 17.35 7.25
CA ILE A 106 17.64 18.27 8.34
C ILE A 106 18.74 19.22 7.88
N ALA A 107 19.82 18.66 7.34
CA ALA A 107 20.94 19.42 6.80
C ALA A 107 21.36 18.81 5.46
N PRO A 108 21.17 19.53 4.34
CA PRO A 108 21.67 19.10 3.05
C PRO A 108 23.20 19.28 2.97
N ALA A 109 23.89 18.32 2.36
CA ALA A 109 25.29 18.41 2.01
C ALA A 109 25.43 18.87 0.54
N GLY A 110 26.20 19.94 0.32
CA GLY A 110 26.42 20.50 -1.02
C GLY A 110 25.21 21.27 -1.54
N VAL A 111 24.40 20.62 -2.38
CA VAL A 111 23.27 21.26 -3.09
C VAL A 111 22.13 21.57 -2.11
N PRO A 112 21.51 22.77 -2.14
CA PRO A 112 20.40 23.14 -1.25
C PRO A 112 19.16 22.26 -1.47
N VAL A 113 18.19 22.33 -0.54
CA VAL A 113 16.94 21.54 -0.61
C VAL A 113 16.07 21.96 -1.80
N GLU A 114 16.10 23.22 -2.19
CA GLU A 114 15.24 23.78 -3.25
C GLU A 114 15.52 23.21 -4.65
N GLU A 115 16.77 22.89 -4.94
CA GLU A 115 17.17 22.30 -6.23
C GLU A 115 16.85 20.80 -6.32
N ARG A 116 16.41 20.19 -5.21
CA ARG A 116 16.17 18.76 -5.09
C ARG A 116 14.68 18.46 -5.18
N PRO A 117 14.30 17.26 -5.66
CA PRO A 117 12.89 16.87 -5.66
C PRO A 117 12.38 16.74 -4.22
N ALA A 118 11.21 17.32 -3.95
CA ALA A 118 10.62 17.31 -2.61
C ALA A 118 10.28 15.88 -2.15
N VAL A 119 10.54 15.60 -0.87
CA VAL A 119 10.17 14.32 -0.24
C VAL A 119 8.66 14.31 0.03
N PRO A 120 7.91 13.30 -0.45
CA PRO A 120 6.47 13.21 -0.23
C PRO A 120 6.09 13.15 1.24
N SER A 121 5.00 13.83 1.59
CA SER A 121 4.45 13.83 2.95
C SER A 121 4.03 12.42 3.39
N GLU A 122 3.85 12.23 4.69
CA GLU A 122 3.42 10.92 5.21
C GLU A 122 2.05 10.51 4.66
N THR A 123 1.10 11.45 4.58
CA THR A 123 -0.24 11.25 4.04
C THR A 123 -0.20 10.78 2.60
N GLU A 124 0.52 11.49 1.73
CA GLU A 124 0.66 11.14 0.30
C GLU A 124 1.25 9.73 0.12
N ARG A 125 2.19 9.35 0.99
CA ARG A 125 2.80 8.01 0.95
C ARG A 125 1.79 6.91 1.29
N TRP A 126 0.92 7.15 2.27
CA TRP A 126 -0.14 6.23 2.66
C TRP A 126 -1.25 6.17 1.61
N GLU A 127 -1.67 7.32 1.07
CA GLU A 127 -2.65 7.42 -0.02
C GLU A 127 -2.18 6.67 -1.27
N ARG A 128 -0.92 6.85 -1.68
CA ARG A 128 -0.34 6.10 -2.80
C ARG A 128 -0.36 4.59 -2.55
N LYS A 129 -0.16 4.15 -1.30
CA LYS A 129 -0.27 2.73 -0.92
C LYS A 129 -1.73 2.26 -0.94
N ALA A 130 -2.67 3.06 -0.44
CA ALA A 130 -4.10 2.76 -0.45
C ALA A 130 -4.61 2.63 -1.89
N ALA A 131 -4.31 3.60 -2.76
CA ALA A 131 -4.67 3.56 -4.18
C ALA A 131 -4.14 2.30 -4.88
N LYS A 132 -2.89 1.91 -4.62
CA LYS A 132 -2.32 0.66 -5.16
C LYS A 132 -3.02 -0.59 -4.67
N LYS A 133 -3.51 -0.60 -3.43
CA LYS A 133 -4.28 -1.72 -2.87
C LYS A 133 -5.66 -1.78 -3.50
N LEU A 134 -6.37 -0.66 -3.57
CA LEU A 134 -7.70 -0.55 -4.20
C LEU A 134 -7.65 -1.03 -5.66
N ALA A 135 -6.70 -0.52 -6.46
CA ALA A 135 -6.54 -0.96 -7.85
C ALA A 135 -6.20 -2.46 -7.99
N LYS A 136 -5.53 -3.05 -7.00
CA LYS A 136 -5.27 -4.50 -6.97
C LYS A 136 -6.54 -5.28 -6.62
N GLU A 137 -7.33 -4.78 -5.68
CA GLU A 137 -8.58 -5.38 -5.24
C GLU A 137 -9.61 -5.33 -6.36
N GLU A 138 -9.78 -4.19 -7.03
CA GLU A 138 -10.63 -4.04 -8.23
C GLU A 138 -10.25 -5.03 -9.34
N ARG A 139 -8.95 -5.16 -9.65
CA ARG A 139 -8.49 -6.14 -10.63
C ARG A 139 -8.81 -7.58 -10.21
N LYS A 140 -8.71 -7.87 -8.91
CA LYS A 140 -9.00 -9.20 -8.36
C LYS A 140 -10.50 -9.49 -8.41
N THR A 141 -11.36 -8.56 -7.99
CA THR A 141 -12.81 -8.75 -7.99
C THR A 141 -13.35 -8.96 -9.39
N LEU A 142 -12.87 -8.19 -10.37
CA LEU A 142 -13.23 -8.39 -11.78
C LEU A 142 -12.81 -9.77 -12.28
N ARG A 143 -11.58 -10.21 -11.98
CA ARG A 143 -11.09 -11.54 -12.35
C ARG A 143 -11.93 -12.65 -11.70
N ASP A 144 -12.19 -12.53 -10.40
CA ASP A 144 -12.94 -13.53 -9.63
C ASP A 144 -14.41 -13.59 -10.10
N HIS A 145 -15.00 -12.44 -10.46
CA HIS A 145 -16.34 -12.37 -11.03
C HIS A 145 -16.38 -13.03 -12.42
N ALA A 146 -15.44 -12.69 -13.30
CA ALA A 146 -15.34 -13.28 -14.64
C ALA A 146 -15.20 -14.81 -14.60
N GLN A 147 -14.36 -15.32 -13.68
CA GLN A 147 -14.19 -16.76 -13.51
C GLN A 147 -15.49 -17.42 -13.02
N LYS A 148 -16.14 -16.86 -11.99
CA LYS A 148 -17.41 -17.38 -11.48
C LYS A 148 -18.50 -17.37 -12.55
N THR A 149 -18.56 -16.33 -13.38
CA THR A 149 -19.52 -16.29 -14.49
C THR A 149 -19.24 -17.37 -15.52
N ALA A 150 -17.97 -17.62 -15.87
CA ALA A 150 -17.61 -18.70 -16.78
C ALA A 150 -17.97 -20.08 -16.21
N ASP A 151 -17.61 -20.36 -14.96
CA ASP A 151 -17.91 -21.62 -14.29
C ASP A 151 -19.45 -21.84 -14.17
N ALA A 152 -20.21 -20.78 -13.91
CA ALA A 152 -21.67 -20.83 -13.84
C ALA A 152 -22.31 -21.12 -15.21
N LEU A 153 -21.76 -20.55 -16.29
CA LEU A 153 -22.21 -20.83 -17.65
C LEU A 153 -21.92 -22.29 -18.03
N GLU A 154 -20.72 -22.81 -17.76
CA GLU A 154 -20.38 -24.22 -17.99
C GLU A 154 -21.29 -25.17 -17.20
N HIS A 155 -21.58 -24.83 -15.94
CA HIS A 155 -22.48 -25.60 -15.11
C HIS A 155 -23.91 -25.57 -15.66
N ALA A 156 -24.40 -24.40 -16.09
CA ALA A 156 -25.71 -24.25 -16.71
C ALA A 156 -25.83 -25.06 -18.01
N GLU A 157 -24.80 -25.07 -18.86
CA GLU A 157 -24.75 -25.90 -20.06
C GLU A 157 -24.83 -27.40 -19.73
N ARG A 158 -24.10 -27.84 -18.71
CA ARG A 158 -24.13 -29.24 -18.26
C ARG A 158 -25.52 -29.63 -17.76
N LEU A 159 -26.19 -28.75 -17.03
CA LEU A 159 -27.57 -28.96 -16.60
C LEU A 159 -28.54 -29.00 -17.78
N ALA A 160 -28.41 -28.08 -18.74
CA ALA A 160 -29.24 -28.07 -19.94
C ALA A 160 -29.12 -29.37 -20.75
N ARG A 161 -27.90 -29.91 -20.91
CA ARG A 161 -27.68 -31.21 -21.56
C ARG A 161 -28.36 -32.37 -20.82
N LYS A 162 -28.28 -32.39 -19.49
CA LYS A 162 -28.95 -33.40 -18.65
C LYS A 162 -30.48 -33.27 -18.76
N ALA A 163 -31.01 -32.06 -18.63
CA ALA A 163 -32.43 -31.78 -18.74
C ALA A 163 -32.99 -32.19 -20.12
N HIS A 164 -32.29 -31.86 -21.20
CA HIS A 164 -32.69 -32.29 -22.55
C HIS A 164 -32.76 -33.81 -22.67
N ARG A 165 -31.77 -34.54 -22.14
CA ARG A 165 -31.79 -36.01 -22.10
C ARG A 165 -32.98 -36.54 -21.30
N GLU A 166 -33.26 -35.95 -20.13
CA GLU A 166 -34.44 -36.33 -19.34
C GLU A 166 -35.75 -36.05 -20.06
N ILE A 167 -35.91 -34.89 -20.69
CA ILE A 167 -37.11 -34.51 -21.45
C ILE A 167 -37.35 -35.54 -22.56
N LEU A 168 -36.31 -35.92 -23.31
CA LEU A 168 -36.41 -36.94 -24.36
C LEU A 168 -36.82 -38.31 -23.80
N LEU A 169 -36.21 -38.74 -22.69
CA LEU A 169 -36.55 -40.01 -22.05
C LEU A 169 -38.01 -40.00 -21.56
N ARG A 170 -38.44 -38.94 -20.88
CA ARG A 170 -39.82 -38.79 -20.39
C ARG A 170 -40.81 -38.74 -21.54
N LYS A 171 -40.51 -38.00 -22.61
CA LYS A 171 -41.34 -37.94 -23.82
C LYS A 171 -41.47 -39.31 -24.49
N ARG A 172 -40.39 -40.10 -24.53
CA ARG A 172 -40.42 -41.50 -25.03
C ARG A 172 -41.32 -42.40 -24.18
N ILE A 173 -41.21 -42.31 -22.85
CA ILE A 173 -42.02 -43.12 -21.92
C ILE A 173 -43.51 -42.75 -22.03
N LEU A 174 -43.84 -41.45 -22.00
CA LEU A 174 -45.21 -40.96 -22.14
C LEU A 174 -45.82 -41.23 -23.52
N GLY A 175 -45.03 -41.08 -24.60
CA GLY A 175 -45.46 -41.38 -25.96
C GLY A 175 -45.64 -42.87 -26.23
N GLY A 176 -44.90 -43.74 -25.53
CA GLY A 176 -45.07 -45.19 -25.58
C GLY A 176 -46.33 -45.70 -24.85
N GLY A 177 -46.94 -44.88 -23.98
CA GLY A 177 -48.18 -45.21 -23.26
C GLY A 177 -49.46 -45.05 -24.08
N ALA A 178 -49.40 -44.45 -25.28
CA ALA A 178 -50.59 -44.23 -26.12
C ALA A 178 -50.88 -45.37 -27.11
N ALA A 179 -50.05 -46.42 -27.17
CA ALA A 179 -50.15 -47.49 -28.17
C ALA A 179 -50.72 -48.83 -27.63
N VAL A 180 -51.28 -48.88 -26.42
CA VAL A 180 -51.81 -50.13 -25.81
C VAL A 180 -53.29 -50.03 -25.44
N ALA A 181 -54.06 -49.16 -26.10
CA ALA A 181 -55.52 -49.08 -25.95
C ALA A 181 -56.20 -49.33 -27.30
N GLY A 182 -56.20 -50.58 -27.75
CA GLY A 182 -56.88 -51.04 -28.96
C GLY A 182 -56.64 -52.53 -29.20
N GLU A 183 -57.66 -53.33 -28.85
CA GLU A 183 -57.82 -54.81 -28.84
C GLU A 183 -58.19 -55.20 -27.39
N GLU A 184 -59.41 -55.58 -27.03
CA GLU A 184 -60.54 -56.21 -27.74
C GLU A 184 -61.90 -55.63 -27.29
#